data_AF-A0A7W1G823-F1
#
_entry.id   AF-A0A7W1G823-F1
#
_cell.length_a   1.000
_cell.length_b   1.000
_cell.length_c   1.000
_cell.angle_alpha   90.00
_cell.angle_beta   90.00
_cell.angle_gamma   90.00
#
_symmetry.space_group_name_H-M   'P 1'
#
loop_
_entity.id
_entity.type
_entity.pdbx_description
1 polymer ?
#
loop_
_entity_poly.entity_id
_entity_poly.type
_entity_poly.pdbx_seq_one_letter_code
_entity_poly.pdbx_strand_id
1 'polypeptide(L)'
;MSNHAWRHIAGNRPWASHRMMVPLYHCITLLAVVIGWVFFRASTFSDAITLLVGMAGGHGAAWPPELQGILSTTPLAALGFADLGFSLSGYIWIVALLLIALFVPNSQEIMRLSQPSLSPVESESRIVWRPSFRWAIVTGVVLVMTFMCLNRVSEFLYFQF
;
A
#
# COMPACT_ATOMS: atom_id res chain seq x y z
N MET A 1 -15.09 2.56 7.39
CA MET A 1 -16.04 2.02 8.40
C MET A 1 -15.33 1.56 9.66
N SER A 2 -14.19 0.86 9.58
CA SER A 2 -13.40 0.41 10.74
C SER A 2 -12.93 1.55 11.66
N ASN A 3 -12.47 2.67 11.10
CA ASN A 3 -12.01 3.82 11.89
C ASN A 3 -13.16 4.52 12.66
N HIS A 4 -14.36 4.57 12.08
CA HIS A 4 -15.55 5.12 12.76
C HIS A 4 -16.07 4.18 13.85
N ALA A 5 -16.12 2.87 13.57
CA ALA A 5 -16.48 1.86 14.58
C ALA A 5 -15.49 1.86 15.75
N TRP A 6 -14.19 1.96 15.47
CA TRP A 6 -13.15 2.04 16.50
C TRP A 6 -13.28 3.32 17.36
N ARG A 7 -13.54 4.49 16.76
CA ARG A 7 -13.76 5.74 17.52
C ARG A 7 -15.00 5.67 18.41
N HIS A 8 -16.05 4.98 17.96
CA HIS A 8 -17.26 4.77 18.75
C HIS A 8 -17.03 3.80 19.93
N ILE A 9 -16.21 2.76 19.75
CA ILE A 9 -15.90 1.76 20.78
C ILE A 9 -14.83 2.25 21.77
N ALA A 10 -13.80 2.94 21.27
CA ALA A 10 -12.66 3.40 22.08
C ALA A 10 -13.01 4.61 22.97
N GLY A 11 -14.02 5.40 22.59
CA GLY A 11 -14.43 6.61 23.32
C GLY A 11 -13.29 7.63 23.46
N ASN A 12 -13.42 8.57 24.40
CA ASN A 12 -12.40 9.60 24.69
C ASN A 12 -11.29 9.09 25.63
N ARG A 13 -10.95 7.80 25.56
CA ARG A 13 -10.05 7.16 26.52
C ARG A 13 -8.58 7.46 26.20
N PRO A 14 -7.74 7.80 27.19
CA PRO A 14 -6.38 8.32 26.98
C PRO A 14 -5.37 7.32 26.38
N TRP A 15 -5.64 6.02 26.45
CA TRP A 15 -4.83 4.99 25.78
C TRP A 15 -5.04 4.98 24.26
N ALA A 16 -6.23 5.36 23.77
CA ALA A 16 -6.52 5.44 22.34
C ALA A 16 -5.79 6.61 21.64
N SER A 17 -5.33 7.61 22.40
CA SER A 17 -4.63 8.80 21.89
C SER A 17 -3.10 8.69 21.90
N HIS A 18 -2.52 7.54 22.27
CA HIS A 18 -1.07 7.42 22.32
C HIS A 18 -0.49 7.40 20.90
N ARG A 19 0.34 8.38 20.54
CA ARG A 19 0.97 8.48 19.20
C ARG A 19 1.72 7.21 18.79
N MET A 20 2.18 6.42 19.77
CA MET A 20 2.82 5.12 19.53
C MET A 20 1.87 4.03 19.03
N MET A 21 0.55 4.15 19.23
CA MET A 21 -0.43 3.18 18.75
C MET A 21 -0.91 3.44 17.32
N VAL A 22 -0.60 4.62 16.75
CA VAL A 22 -0.93 4.98 15.37
C VAL A 22 -0.43 3.94 14.34
N PRO A 23 0.85 3.52 14.34
CA PRO A 23 1.31 2.50 13.41
C PRO A 23 0.59 1.17 13.59
N LEU A 24 0.27 0.77 14.83
CA LEU A 24 -0.49 -0.44 15.10
C LEU A 24 -1.90 -0.36 14.48
N TYR A 25 -2.61 0.76 14.64
CA TYR A 25 -3.92 0.96 14.02
C TYR A 25 -3.85 0.94 12.49
N HIS A 26 -2.81 1.52 11.89
CA HIS A 26 -2.57 1.44 10.45
C HIS A 26 -2.34 -0.01 10.01
N CYS A 27 -1.50 -0.78 10.70
CA CYS A 27 -1.25 -2.18 10.39
C CYS A 27 -2.52 -3.02 10.48
N ILE A 28 -3.31 -2.88 11.55
CA ILE A 28 -4.57 -3.61 11.72
C ILE A 28 -5.55 -3.25 10.61
N THR A 29 -5.68 -1.96 10.29
CA THR A 29 -6.60 -1.49 9.24
C THR A 29 -6.17 -2.00 7.87
N LEU A 30 -4.87 -1.92 7.56
CA LEU A 30 -4.31 -2.42 6.31
C LEU A 30 -4.55 -3.93 6.18
N LEU A 31 -4.28 -4.70 7.23
CA LEU A 31 -4.51 -6.14 7.23
C LEU A 31 -5.99 -6.48 7.03
N ALA A 32 -6.89 -5.77 7.71
CA ALA A 32 -8.34 -5.96 7.53
C ALA A 32 -8.79 -5.67 6.10
N VAL A 33 -8.27 -4.60 5.47
CA VAL A 33 -8.56 -4.27 4.07
C VAL A 33 -8.01 -5.32 3.12
N VAL A 34 -6.75 -5.75 3.32
CA VAL A 34 -6.10 -6.78 2.50
C VAL A 34 -6.86 -8.10 2.57
N ILE A 35 -7.27 -8.56 3.76
CA ILE A 35 -8.09 -9.76 3.94
C ILE A 35 -9.43 -9.59 3.23
N GLY A 36 -10.09 -8.44 3.39
CA GLY A 36 -11.35 -8.14 2.70
C GLY A 36 -11.22 -8.23 1.18
N TRP A 37 -10.17 -7.66 0.60
CA TRP A 37 -9.91 -7.69 -0.84
C TRP A 37 -9.72 -9.10 -1.40
N VAL A 38 -9.19 -10.04 -0.62
CA VAL A 38 -9.05 -11.44 -1.06
C VAL A 38 -10.42 -12.06 -1.37
N PHE A 39 -11.41 -11.87 -0.50
CA PHE A 39 -12.77 -12.38 -0.73
C PHE A 39 -13.49 -11.72 -1.90
N PHE A 40 -13.24 -10.42 -2.15
CA PHE A 40 -13.82 -9.73 -3.31
C PHE A 40 -13.17 -10.10 -4.64
N ARG A 41 -11.91 -10.57 -4.61
CA ARG A 41 -11.15 -10.93 -5.81
C ARG A 41 -11.30 -12.39 -6.20
N ALA A 42 -11.47 -13.28 -5.24
CA ALA A 42 -11.52 -14.72 -5.48
C ALA A 42 -12.82 -15.14 -6.20
N SER A 43 -12.72 -16.13 -7.10
CA SER A 43 -13.85 -16.72 -7.82
C SER A 43 -14.80 -17.52 -6.92
N THR A 44 -14.26 -18.15 -5.88
CA THR A 44 -15.04 -18.94 -4.92
C THR A 44 -14.56 -18.70 -3.48
N PHE A 45 -15.40 -19.07 -2.51
CA PHE A 45 -15.01 -19.03 -1.10
C PHE A 45 -13.81 -19.93 -0.80
N SER A 46 -13.74 -21.10 -1.43
CA SER A 46 -12.60 -22.02 -1.27
C SER A 46 -11.31 -21.38 -1.78
N ASP A 47 -11.36 -20.70 -2.92
CA ASP A 47 -10.20 -20.00 -3.48
C ASP A 47 -9.71 -18.89 -2.55
N ALA A 48 -10.64 -18.14 -1.94
CA ALA A 48 -10.30 -17.09 -0.97
C ALA A 48 -9.54 -17.66 0.24
N ILE A 49 -9.98 -18.80 0.79
CA ILE A 49 -9.29 -19.46 1.91
C ILE A 49 -7.91 -19.94 1.48
N THR A 50 -7.79 -20.58 0.31
CA THR A 50 -6.51 -21.04 -0.23
C THR A 50 -5.52 -19.88 -0.40
N LEU A 51 -6.00 -18.72 -0.88
CA LEU A 51 -5.18 -17.51 -1.00
C LEU A 51 -4.73 -16.99 0.37
N LEU A 52 -5.62 -16.91 1.37
CA LEU A 52 -5.25 -16.48 2.73
C LEU A 52 -4.22 -17.42 3.38
N VAL A 53 -4.37 -18.72 3.22
CA VAL A 53 -3.40 -19.72 3.69
C VAL A 53 -2.05 -19.51 3.01
N GLY A 54 -2.04 -19.26 1.69
CA GLY A 54 -0.82 -18.92 0.95
C GLY A 54 -0.16 -17.64 1.46
N MET A 55 -0.93 -16.59 1.73
CA MET A 55 -0.43 -15.32 2.28
C MET A 55 0.15 -15.46 3.69
N ALA A 56 -0.37 -16.41 4.48
CA ALA A 56 0.17 -16.76 5.80
C ALA A 56 1.41 -17.67 5.73
N GLY A 57 1.85 -18.07 4.52
CA GLY A 57 3.01 -18.93 4.30
C GLY A 57 2.72 -20.43 4.30
N GLY A 58 1.44 -20.84 4.27
CA GLY A 58 1.05 -22.26 4.28
C GLY A 58 1.50 -23.07 3.06
N HIS A 59 1.98 -22.41 1.99
CA HIS A 59 2.51 -23.04 0.78
C HIS A 59 3.98 -22.68 0.49
N GLY A 60 4.73 -22.25 1.50
CA GLY A 60 6.04 -21.67 1.29
C GLY A 60 6.02 -20.15 1.46
N ALA A 61 7.13 -19.59 1.93
CA ALA A 61 7.35 -18.15 1.88
C ALA A 61 8.04 -17.78 0.55
N ALA A 62 7.50 -16.76 -0.10
CA ALA A 62 8.12 -16.19 -1.28
C ALA A 62 9.35 -15.40 -0.84
N TRP A 63 10.53 -15.98 -1.02
CA TRP A 63 11.81 -15.34 -0.76
C TRP A 63 12.56 -15.17 -2.07
N PRO A 64 13.24 -14.02 -2.27
CA PRO A 64 14.01 -13.81 -3.48
C PRO A 64 15.13 -14.87 -3.57
N PRO A 65 15.38 -15.46 -4.75
CA PRO A 65 16.36 -16.55 -4.92
C PRO A 65 17.74 -16.23 -4.33
N GLU A 66 18.15 -14.97 -4.39
CA GLU A 66 19.42 -14.45 -3.89
C GLU A 66 19.57 -14.63 -2.37
N LEU A 67 18.47 -14.69 -1.62
CA LEU A 67 18.48 -14.85 -0.15
C LEU A 67 18.23 -16.29 0.29
N GLN A 68 17.77 -17.19 -0.58
CA GLN A 68 17.41 -18.56 -0.18
C GLN A 68 18.60 -19.32 0.40
N GLY A 69 19.80 -19.16 -0.18
CA GLY A 69 21.02 -19.78 0.34
C GLY A 69 21.33 -19.38 1.79
N ILE A 70 21.15 -18.10 2.12
CA ILE A 70 21.38 -17.58 3.48
C ILE A 70 20.26 -18.05 4.43
N LEU A 71 19.01 -17.91 3.99
CA LEU A 71 17.82 -18.21 4.79
C LEU A 71 17.67 -19.71 5.09
N SER A 72 18.22 -20.58 4.24
CA SER A 72 18.19 -22.04 4.42
C SER A 72 18.81 -22.52 5.75
N THR A 73 19.69 -21.71 6.35
CA THR A 73 20.34 -22.01 7.64
C THR A 73 19.59 -21.44 8.85
N THR A 74 18.50 -20.70 8.61
CA THR A 74 17.72 -20.02 9.67
C THR A 74 16.42 -20.77 9.96
N PRO A 75 15.78 -20.55 11.12
CA PRO A 75 14.47 -21.13 11.42
C PRO A 75 13.39 -20.77 10.39
N LEU A 76 13.58 -19.69 9.61
CA LEU A 76 12.67 -19.27 8.56
C LEU A 76 12.60 -20.27 7.40
N ALA A 77 13.61 -21.13 7.23
CA ALA A 77 13.57 -22.23 6.26
C ALA A 77 12.40 -23.20 6.52
N ALA A 78 11.91 -23.30 7.76
CA ALA A 78 10.76 -24.13 8.12
C ALA A 78 9.46 -23.67 7.46
N LEU A 79 9.38 -22.41 7.01
CA LEU A 79 8.24 -21.91 6.25
C LEU A 79 8.22 -22.45 4.81
N GLY A 80 9.30 -23.05 4.32
CA GLY A 80 9.47 -23.46 2.94
C GLY A 80 9.76 -22.29 1.99
N PHE A 81 10.19 -22.61 0.77
CA PHE A 81 10.48 -21.63 -0.27
C PHE A 81 9.46 -21.78 -1.40
N ALA A 82 8.71 -20.71 -1.66
CA ALA A 82 7.82 -20.62 -2.81
C ALA A 82 8.44 -19.70 -3.87
N ASP A 83 8.51 -20.16 -5.12
CA ASP A 83 8.92 -19.30 -6.23
C ASP A 83 7.68 -18.64 -6.85
N LEU A 84 7.48 -17.36 -6.52
CA LEU A 84 6.45 -16.51 -7.11
C LEU A 84 7.00 -15.57 -8.20
N GLY A 85 8.26 -15.76 -8.61
CA GLY A 85 8.92 -14.88 -9.59
C GLY A 85 9.32 -13.50 -9.04
N PHE A 86 9.36 -13.33 -7.71
CA PHE A 86 9.86 -12.10 -7.09
C PHE A 86 11.38 -12.12 -6.98
N SER A 87 12.03 -11.17 -7.64
CA SER A 87 13.45 -10.88 -7.46
C SER A 87 13.69 -9.95 -6.26
N LEU A 88 14.93 -9.86 -5.79
CA LEU A 88 15.32 -8.89 -4.76
C LEU A 88 14.92 -7.45 -5.12
N SER A 89 14.99 -7.08 -6.39
CA SER A 89 14.55 -5.75 -6.86
C SER A 89 13.06 -5.50 -6.64
N GLY A 90 12.21 -6.52 -6.76
CA GLY A 90 10.79 -6.42 -6.44
C GLY A 90 10.53 -6.06 -4.99
N TYR A 91 11.24 -6.69 -4.04
CA TYR A 91 11.14 -6.35 -2.62
C TYR A 91 11.62 -4.93 -2.32
N ILE A 92 12.72 -4.51 -2.94
CA ILE A 92 13.22 -3.14 -2.82
C ILE A 92 12.15 -2.14 -3.26
N TRP A 93 11.48 -2.39 -4.39
CA TRP A 93 10.37 -1.54 -4.85
C TRP A 93 9.19 -1.54 -3.88
N ILE A 94 8.78 -2.69 -3.35
CA ILE A 94 7.69 -2.77 -2.37
C ILE A 94 8.02 -1.93 -1.13
N VAL A 95 9.23 -2.08 -0.58
CA VAL A 95 9.67 -1.30 0.58
C VAL A 95 9.74 0.18 0.26
N ALA A 96 10.34 0.56 -0.88
CA ALA A 96 10.44 1.96 -1.30
C ALA A 96 9.07 2.61 -1.47
N LEU A 97 8.13 1.92 -2.13
CA LEU A 97 6.76 2.41 -2.35
C LEU A 97 5.97 2.47 -1.04
N LEU A 98 6.17 1.52 -0.13
CA LEU A 98 5.55 1.55 1.20
C LEU A 98 6.03 2.77 2.01
N LEU A 99 7.34 3.05 1.98
CA LEU A 99 7.88 4.26 2.62
C LEU A 99 7.30 5.53 2.01
N ILE A 100 7.16 5.58 0.68
CA ILE A 100 6.50 6.69 -0.01
C ILE A 100 5.04 6.82 0.49
N ALA A 101 4.29 5.72 0.50
CA ALA A 101 2.88 5.73 0.91
C ALA A 101 2.67 6.13 2.38
N LEU A 102 3.63 5.84 3.27
CA LEU A 102 3.55 6.15 4.70
C LEU A 102 4.02 7.57 5.04
N PHE A 103 4.99 8.12 4.30
CA PHE A 103 5.65 9.36 4.69
C PHE A 103 5.44 10.54 3.72
N VAL A 104 5.12 10.28 2.45
CA VAL A 104 4.89 11.33 1.47
C VAL A 104 3.43 11.78 1.55
N PRO A 105 3.15 13.10 1.53
CA PRO A 105 1.78 13.60 1.58
C PRO A 105 0.97 13.10 0.38
N ASN A 106 -0.25 12.65 0.65
CA ASN A 106 -1.17 12.24 -0.40
C ASN A 106 -1.69 13.45 -1.20
N SER A 107 -2.42 13.18 -2.28
CA SER A 107 -2.95 14.21 -3.17
C SER A 107 -3.87 15.22 -2.47
N GLN A 108 -4.67 14.80 -1.48
CA GLN A 108 -5.55 15.69 -0.73
C GLN A 108 -4.75 16.66 0.13
N GLU A 109 -3.68 16.18 0.77
CA GLU A 109 -2.78 17.01 1.58
C GLU A 109 -1.97 18.00 0.71
N ILE A 110 -1.49 17.54 -0.45
CA ILE A 110 -0.80 18.42 -1.41
C ILE A 110 -1.75 19.51 -1.91
N MET A 111 -2.99 19.16 -2.26
CA MET A 111 -3.97 20.10 -2.81
C MET A 111 -4.79 20.85 -1.76
N ARG A 112 -4.45 20.79 -0.46
CA ARG A 112 -5.27 21.32 0.64
C ARG A 112 -5.76 22.76 0.48
N LEU A 113 -4.99 23.62 -0.21
CA LEU A 113 -5.36 25.03 -0.44
C LEU A 113 -6.42 25.22 -1.53
N SER A 114 -6.63 24.22 -2.38
CA SER A 114 -7.60 24.23 -3.48
C SER A 114 -8.97 23.67 -3.09
N GLN A 115 -9.20 23.41 -1.80
CA GLN A 115 -10.41 22.75 -1.27
C GLN A 115 -10.75 21.44 -2.01
N PRO A 116 -9.87 20.42 -1.97
CA PRO A 116 -9.99 19.23 -2.81
C PRO A 116 -11.10 18.27 -2.36
N SER A 117 -11.72 18.49 -1.20
CA SER A 117 -12.73 17.62 -0.60
C SER A 117 -13.80 18.42 0.14
N LEU A 118 -14.98 17.82 0.30
CA LEU A 118 -16.10 18.40 1.05
C LEU A 118 -15.78 18.63 2.54
N SER A 119 -14.81 17.89 3.08
CA SER A 119 -14.31 18.05 4.45
C SER A 119 -12.95 18.73 4.45
N PRO A 120 -12.66 19.59 5.45
CA PRO A 120 -11.35 20.21 5.58
C PRO A 120 -10.26 19.16 5.82
N VAL A 121 -9.14 19.30 5.12
CA VAL A 121 -7.96 18.44 5.27
C VAL A 121 -6.98 19.13 6.21
N GLU A 122 -6.93 18.70 7.47
CA GLU A 122 -5.93 19.15 8.42
C GLU A 122 -4.62 18.37 8.19
N SER A 123 -3.59 19.05 7.69
CA SER A 123 -2.25 18.49 7.49
C SER A 123 -1.20 19.55 7.74
N GLU A 124 -0.05 19.16 8.29
CA GLU A 124 1.12 20.03 8.49
C GLU A 124 2.11 19.96 7.31
N SER A 125 1.75 19.29 6.21
CA SER A 125 2.63 19.12 5.06
C SER A 125 3.17 20.46 4.53
N ARG A 126 4.50 20.49 4.33
CA ARG A 126 5.21 21.61 3.69
C ARG A 126 5.07 21.58 2.18
N ILE A 127 4.81 20.40 1.60
CA ILE A 127 4.58 20.23 0.16
C ILE A 127 3.11 20.53 -0.08
N VAL A 128 2.87 21.71 -0.63
CA VAL A 128 1.53 22.19 -0.95
C VAL A 128 1.52 22.74 -2.36
N TRP A 129 0.52 22.34 -3.12
CA TRP A 129 0.31 22.88 -4.44
C TRP A 129 -0.08 24.36 -4.34
N ARG A 130 0.61 25.18 -5.12
CA ARG A 130 0.31 26.60 -5.30
C ARG A 130 0.57 26.97 -6.76
N PRO A 131 -0.30 27.77 -7.40
CA PRO A 131 -0.04 28.27 -8.74
C PRO A 131 1.28 29.06 -8.74
N SER A 132 2.33 28.49 -9.30
CA SER A 132 3.67 29.09 -9.32
C SER A 132 4.50 28.53 -10.47
N PHE A 133 5.50 29.28 -10.90
CA PHE A 133 6.37 28.87 -12.00
C PHE A 133 7.09 27.55 -11.73
N ARG A 134 7.50 27.30 -10.46
CA ARG A 134 8.13 26.03 -10.06
C ARG A 134 7.20 24.84 -10.28
N TRP A 135 5.95 24.94 -9.82
CA TRP A 135 4.95 23.90 -10.04
C TRP A 135 4.65 23.71 -11.53
N ALA A 136 4.58 24.79 -12.32
CA ALA A 136 4.38 24.70 -13.76
C ALA A 136 5.50 23.93 -14.47
N ILE A 137 6.78 24.17 -14.10
CA ILE A 137 7.92 23.40 -14.63
C ILE A 137 7.79 21.93 -14.24
N VAL A 138 7.56 21.63 -12.95
CA VAL A 138 7.47 20.25 -12.47
C VAL A 138 6.35 19.50 -13.18
N THR A 139 5.15 20.07 -13.25
CA THR A 139 4.02 19.43 -13.94
C THR A 139 4.26 19.33 -15.44
N GLY A 140 4.93 20.31 -16.06
CA GLY A 140 5.31 20.28 -17.46
C GLY A 140 6.29 19.14 -17.79
N VAL A 141 7.33 18.97 -16.97
CA VAL A 141 8.28 17.85 -17.12
C VAL A 141 7.57 16.50 -16.94
N VAL A 142 6.75 16.37 -15.90
CA VAL A 142 5.95 15.15 -15.66
C VAL A 142 5.03 14.86 -16.84
N LEU A 143 4.39 15.89 -17.40
CA LEU A 143 3.52 15.77 -18.57
C LEU A 143 4.29 15.26 -19.79
N VAL A 144 5.44 15.85 -20.12
CA VAL A 144 6.30 15.41 -21.24
C VAL A 144 6.74 13.96 -21.04
N MET A 145 7.24 13.62 -19.86
CA MET A 145 7.62 12.24 -19.52
C MET A 145 6.45 11.27 -19.67
N THR A 146 5.26 11.67 -19.23
CA THR A 146 4.04 10.85 -19.37
C THR A 146 3.72 10.61 -20.85
N PHE A 147 3.79 11.63 -21.70
CA PHE A 147 3.58 11.49 -23.15
C PHE A 147 4.60 10.56 -23.80
N MET A 148 5.87 10.65 -23.42
CA MET A 148 6.92 9.75 -23.93
C MET A 148 6.68 8.28 -23.52
N CYS A 149 6.08 8.07 -22.34
CA CYS A 149 5.76 6.74 -21.81
C CYS A 149 4.40 6.19 -22.27
N LEU A 150 3.55 7.00 -22.91
CA LEU A 150 2.17 6.65 -23.26
C LEU A 150 2.05 5.56 -24.36
N ASN A 151 3.16 5.19 -25.00
CA ASN A 151 3.19 4.22 -26.10
C ASN A 151 2.96 2.75 -25.68
N ARG A 152 2.72 2.46 -24.39
CA ARG A 152 2.34 1.11 -23.95
C ARG A 152 0.83 1.00 -23.90
N VAL A 153 0.27 0.14 -24.75
CA VAL A 153 -1.12 -0.30 -24.63
C VAL A 153 -1.23 -1.06 -23.30
N SER A 154 -1.86 -0.46 -22.30
CA SER A 154 -2.29 -1.18 -21.12
C SER A 154 -3.57 -1.91 -21.49
N GLU A 155 -3.52 -3.24 -21.57
CA GLU A 155 -4.74 -4.04 -21.68
C GLU A 155 -5.64 -3.70 -20.48
N PHE A 156 -6.87 -3.31 -20.77
CA PHE A 156 -7.82 -2.91 -19.75
C PHE A 156 -8.25 -4.18 -18.99
N LEU A 157 -8.11 -4.20 -17.66
CA LEU A 157 -8.35 -5.39 -16.83
C LEU A 157 -9.79 -5.96 -16.93
N TYR A 158 -10.69 -5.26 -17.62
CA TYR A 158 -12.09 -5.63 -17.81
C TYR A 158 -12.35 -6.50 -19.04
N PHE A 159 -11.37 -6.93 -19.83
CA PHE A 159 -11.61 -7.82 -20.97
C PHE A 159 -11.99 -9.28 -20.60
N GLN A 160 -12.45 -9.54 -19.37
CA GLN A 160 -12.86 -10.85 -18.86
C GLN A 160 -14.37 -10.89 -18.57
N PHE A 161 -15.19 -10.48 -19.54
CA PHE A 161 -16.63 -10.81 -19.56
C PHE A 161 -16.88 -11.96 -20.52
#